data_AF-A0A4Q4CGU6-F1
#
_entry.id   AF-A0A4Q4CGU6-F1
#
_cell.length_a   1.000
_cell.length_b   1.000
_cell.length_c   1.000
_cell.angle_alpha   90.00
_cell.angle_beta   90.00
_cell.angle_gamma   90.00
#
_symmetry.space_group_name_H-M   'P 1'
#
loop_
_entity.id
_entity.type
_entity.pdbx_description
1 polymer ?
#
loop_
_entity_poly.entity_id
_entity_poly.type
_entity_poly.pdbx_seq_one_letter_code
_entity_poly.pdbx_strand_id
1 'polypeptide(L)'
;MTKEWQQALVAKFPYQFPKGGFYFAIGDGWADLLAEMCRRVDVVLEEEWKDGESFRWTDIKEKFGSLRASNTGPEDVERIVEWAEEVSLRTCDICGQDGRIRRGGWVSVRCDNHEEVSR
;
A
#
# COMPACT_ATOMS: atom_id res chain seq x y z
N MET A 1 16.87 3.05 5.89
CA MET A 1 16.97 1.57 5.87
C MET A 1 15.64 1.03 5.38
N THR A 2 15.65 0.15 4.38
CA THR A 2 14.44 -0.54 3.89
C THR A 2 13.98 -1.54 4.95
N LYS A 3 12.68 -1.58 5.27
CA LYS A 3 12.14 -2.43 6.33
C LYS A 3 12.02 -3.88 5.87
N GLU A 4 12.09 -4.84 6.80
CA GLU A 4 12.04 -6.28 6.47
C GLU A 4 10.77 -6.67 5.72
N TRP A 5 9.61 -6.15 6.13
CA TRP A 5 8.33 -6.45 5.47
C TRP A 5 8.29 -5.94 4.02
N GLN A 6 8.97 -4.82 3.72
CA GLN A 6 9.06 -4.28 2.36
C GLN A 6 9.88 -5.20 1.46
N GLN A 7 11.00 -5.72 1.97
CA GLN A 7 11.83 -6.68 1.24
C GLN A 7 11.08 -7.99 1.00
N ALA A 8 10.40 -8.50 2.04
CA ALA A 8 9.60 -9.72 1.94
C ALA A 8 8.45 -9.57 0.93
N LEU A 9 7.79 -8.42 0.90
CA LEU A 9 6.72 -8.12 -0.05
C LEU A 9 7.24 -8.10 -1.50
N VAL A 10 8.34 -7.39 -1.74
CA VAL A 10 8.97 -7.33 -3.07
C VAL A 10 9.46 -8.71 -3.51
N ALA A 11 10.04 -9.50 -2.60
CA ALA A 11 10.49 -10.86 -2.91
C ALA A 11 9.32 -11.81 -3.25
N LYS A 12 8.15 -11.59 -2.63
CA LYS A 12 6.94 -12.41 -2.86
C LYS A 12 6.25 -12.08 -4.18
N PHE A 13 6.25 -10.82 -4.60
CA PHE A 13 5.60 -10.36 -5.83
C PHE A 13 6.59 -9.62 -6.76
N PRO A 14 7.69 -10.26 -7.19
CA PRO A 14 8.83 -9.57 -7.79
C PRO A 14 8.48 -8.86 -9.10
N TYR A 15 7.55 -9.38 -9.90
CA TYR A 15 7.15 -8.75 -11.16
C TYR A 15 6.33 -7.47 -10.93
N GLN A 16 5.67 -7.32 -9.78
CA GLN A 16 4.85 -6.15 -9.49
C GLN A 16 5.69 -4.91 -9.16
N PHE A 17 7.00 -5.03 -8.96
CA PHE A 17 7.88 -3.93 -8.57
C PHE A 17 9.00 -3.71 -9.59
N PRO A 18 9.44 -2.45 -9.81
CA PRO A 18 10.51 -2.17 -10.75
C PRO A 18 11.86 -2.74 -10.29
N LYS A 19 12.67 -3.13 -11.28
CA LYS A 19 14.08 -3.50 -11.07
C LYS A 19 14.87 -2.27 -10.60
N GLY A 20 15.66 -2.42 -9.54
CA GLY A 20 16.47 -1.31 -8.97
C GLY A 20 15.97 -0.75 -7.65
N GLY A 21 14.89 -1.32 -7.10
CA GLY A 21 14.34 -0.95 -5.80
C GLY A 21 13.11 -0.06 -5.90
N PHE A 22 12.32 -0.07 -4.82
CA PHE A 22 11.05 0.65 -4.74
C PHE A 22 10.91 1.27 -3.36
N TYR A 23 10.57 2.56 -3.31
CA TYR A 23 10.38 3.26 -2.05
C TYR A 23 8.90 3.26 -1.67
N PHE A 24 8.62 2.86 -0.43
CA PHE A 24 7.28 2.86 0.14
C PHE A 24 7.13 4.05 1.09
N ALA A 25 6.30 5.02 0.71
CA ALA A 25 6.02 6.20 1.51
C ALA A 25 4.74 6.03 2.35
N ILE A 26 4.63 4.88 3.03
CA ILE A 26 3.47 4.51 3.86
C ILE A 26 3.93 4.07 5.26
N GLY A 27 3.00 4.11 6.21
CA GLY A 27 3.23 3.61 7.56
C GLY A 27 3.19 2.07 7.65
N ASP A 28 3.87 1.51 8.66
CA ASP A 28 4.01 0.05 8.83
C ASP A 28 2.71 -0.67 9.09
N GLY A 29 1.73 0.02 9.68
CA GLY A 29 0.43 -0.56 9.97
C GLY A 29 -0.35 -0.96 8.70
N TRP A 30 0.06 -0.49 7.53
CA TRP A 30 -0.55 -0.85 6.26
C TRP A 30 0.20 -1.97 5.52
N ALA A 31 1.21 -2.59 6.12
CA ALA A 31 1.96 -3.68 5.50
C ALA A 31 1.06 -4.85 5.06
N ASP A 32 0.16 -5.30 5.95
CA ASP A 32 -0.76 -6.42 5.65
C ASP A 32 -1.81 -6.04 4.60
N LEU A 33 -2.32 -4.80 4.66
CA LEU A 33 -3.24 -4.27 3.65
C LEU A 33 -2.57 -4.26 2.27
N LEU A 34 -1.32 -3.78 2.20
CA LEU A 34 -0.57 -3.75 0.96
C LEU A 34 -0.24 -5.15 0.44
N ALA A 35 0.09 -6.09 1.34
CA ALA A 35 0.32 -7.50 0.97
C ALA A 35 -0.93 -8.14 0.37
N GLU A 36 -2.10 -7.88 0.96
CA GLU A 36 -3.38 -8.36 0.43
C GLU A 36 -3.75 -7.67 -0.90
N MET A 37 -3.46 -6.37 -1.05
CA MET A 37 -3.62 -5.65 -2.32
C MET A 37 -2.79 -6.31 -3.42
N CYS A 38 -1.49 -6.57 -3.18
CA CYS A 38 -0.61 -7.23 -4.14
C CYS A 38 -1.10 -8.66 -4.48
N ARG A 39 -1.59 -9.41 -3.49
CA ARG A 39 -2.16 -10.76 -3.70
C ARG A 39 -3.42 -10.71 -4.57
N ARG A 40 -4.31 -9.75 -4.34
CA ARG A 40 -5.53 -9.60 -5.17
C ARG A 40 -5.17 -9.26 -6.60
N VAL A 41 -4.21 -8.36 -6.79
CA VAL A 41 -3.68 -8.02 -8.12
C VAL A 41 -3.08 -9.24 -8.81
N ASP A 42 -2.29 -10.04 -8.10
CA ASP A 42 -1.70 -11.28 -8.63
C ASP A 42 -2.76 -12.28 -9.10
N VAL A 43 -3.91 -12.34 -8.42
CA VAL A 43 -5.03 -13.23 -8.80
C VAL A 43 -5.79 -12.73 -10.02
N VAL A 44 -6.00 -11.42 -10.17
CA VAL A 44 -6.82 -10.89 -11.28
C VAL A 44 -6.03 -10.65 -12.56
N LEU A 45 -4.72 -10.43 -12.46
CA LEU A 45 -3.88 -10.22 -13.64
C LEU A 45 -3.72 -11.52 -14.43
N GLU A 46 -3.93 -11.42 -15.73
CA GLU A 46 -3.58 -12.47 -16.67
C GLU A 46 -2.05 -12.62 -16.79
N GLU A 47 -1.58 -13.81 -17.16
CA GLU A 47 -0.15 -14.15 -17.16
C GLU A 47 0.70 -13.25 -18.06
N GLU A 48 0.13 -12.73 -19.17
CA GLU A 48 0.81 -11.80 -20.06
C GLU A 48 1.21 -10.47 -19.39
N TRP A 49 0.50 -10.07 -18.32
CA TRP A 49 0.82 -8.86 -17.57
C TRP A 49 1.94 -9.08 -16.54
N LYS A 50 2.29 -10.33 -16.23
CA LYS A 50 3.21 -10.72 -15.14
C LYS A 50 4.68 -10.85 -15.57
N ASP A 51 5.06 -10.19 -16.65
CA ASP A 51 6.42 -10.17 -17.20
C ASP A 51 7.37 -9.19 -16.47
N GLY A 52 6.83 -8.33 -15.60
CA GLY A 52 7.56 -7.28 -14.88
C GLY A 52 7.78 -5.99 -15.69
N GLU A 53 7.20 -5.88 -16.88
CA GLU A 53 7.27 -4.72 -17.76
C GLU A 53 5.87 -4.17 -18.12
N SER A 54 4.90 -5.06 -18.29
CA SER A 54 3.51 -4.75 -18.61
C SER A 54 2.76 -4.24 -17.37
N PHE A 55 2.85 -4.96 -16.24
CA PHE A 55 2.37 -4.49 -14.95
C PHE A 55 3.51 -4.19 -13.98
N ARG A 56 3.44 -3.02 -13.32
CA ARG A 56 4.18 -2.72 -12.09
C ARG A 56 3.53 -1.58 -11.30
N TRP A 57 3.77 -1.57 -10.00
CA TRP A 57 3.60 -0.38 -9.17
C TRP A 57 4.62 0.69 -9.57
N THR A 58 4.15 1.93 -9.71
CA THR A 58 4.98 3.08 -10.04
C THR A 58 5.20 4.00 -8.85
N ASP A 59 4.24 4.04 -7.92
CA ASP A 59 4.32 4.81 -6.68
C ASP A 59 3.37 4.22 -5.63
N ILE A 60 3.81 4.11 -4.37
CA ILE A 60 2.96 3.74 -3.23
C ILE A 60 3.25 4.68 -2.08
N LYS A 61 2.22 5.44 -1.70
CA LYS A 61 2.35 6.51 -0.70
C LYS A 61 1.09 6.73 0.10
N GLU A 62 1.25 7.37 1.25
CA GLU A 62 0.15 7.96 1.99
C GLU A 62 -0.19 9.34 1.40
N LYS A 63 -1.49 9.61 1.26
CA LYS A 63 -2.02 10.93 0.92
C LYS A 63 -3.37 11.18 1.60
N PHE A 64 -3.39 12.18 2.49
CA PHE A 64 -4.56 12.61 3.25
C PHE A 64 -5.21 11.50 4.09
N GLY A 65 -4.40 10.64 4.70
CA GLY A 65 -4.83 9.51 5.50
C GLY A 65 -5.20 8.26 4.69
N SER A 66 -4.94 8.25 3.39
CA SER A 66 -5.23 7.10 2.51
C SER A 66 -3.96 6.55 1.90
N LEU A 67 -3.86 5.23 1.77
CA LEU A 67 -2.93 4.58 0.86
C LEU A 67 -3.32 4.98 -0.57
N ARG A 68 -2.33 5.28 -1.41
CA ARG A 68 -2.46 5.49 -2.86
C ARG A 68 -1.44 4.62 -3.55
N ALA A 69 -1.85 3.90 -4.60
CA ALA A 69 -0.99 3.03 -5.37
C ALA A 69 -1.19 3.28 -6.87
N SER A 70 -0.19 3.89 -7.51
CA SER A 70 -0.19 4.11 -8.97
C SER A 70 0.41 2.90 -9.69
N ASN A 71 -0.12 2.53 -10.85
CA ASN A 71 0.32 1.34 -11.60
C ASN A 71 0.22 1.52 -13.13
N THR A 72 0.70 0.54 -13.88
CA THR A 72 0.63 0.50 -15.37
C THR A 72 -0.38 -0.54 -15.90
N GLY A 73 -1.20 -1.10 -15.03
CA GLY A 73 -2.07 -2.24 -15.30
C GLY A 73 -3.41 -1.89 -15.95
N PRO A 74 -4.24 -2.93 -16.17
CA PRO A 74 -5.60 -2.77 -16.67
C PRO A 74 -6.57 -2.26 -15.59
N GLU A 75 -7.77 -1.86 -16.02
CA GLU A 75 -8.82 -1.26 -15.16
C GLU A 75 -9.21 -2.13 -13.96
N ASP A 76 -9.17 -3.46 -14.09
CA ASP A 76 -9.48 -4.37 -12.97
C ASP A 76 -8.56 -4.20 -11.76
N VAL A 77 -7.33 -3.70 -11.97
CA VAL A 77 -6.41 -3.37 -10.88
C VAL A 77 -6.89 -2.13 -10.11
N GLU A 78 -7.46 -1.14 -10.79
CA GLU A 78 -7.92 0.10 -10.17
C GLU A 78 -9.01 -0.17 -9.12
N ARG A 79 -9.90 -1.13 -9.38
CA ARG A 79 -10.92 -1.55 -8.40
C ARG A 79 -10.32 -2.13 -7.12
N ILE A 80 -9.16 -2.79 -7.22
CA ILE A 80 -8.43 -3.31 -6.07
C ILE A 80 -7.71 -2.18 -5.34
N VAL A 81 -7.15 -1.23 -6.07
CA VAL A 81 -6.54 -0.02 -5.49
C VAL A 81 -7.60 0.74 -4.71
N GLU A 82 -8.74 1.09 -5.32
CA GLU A 82 -9.88 1.77 -4.67
C GLU A 82 -10.30 1.09 -3.36
N TRP A 83 -10.42 -0.24 -3.36
CA TRP A 83 -10.68 -1.01 -2.15
C TRP A 83 -9.61 -0.77 -1.06
N ALA A 84 -8.33 -0.81 -1.42
CA ALA A 84 -7.25 -0.58 -0.46
C ALA A 84 -7.25 0.87 0.05
N GLU A 85 -7.60 1.85 -0.79
CA GLU A 85 -7.79 3.24 -0.37
C GLU A 85 -8.88 3.34 0.70
N GLU A 86 -10.05 2.75 0.46
CA GLU A 86 -11.17 2.77 1.42
C GLU A 86 -10.86 2.05 2.74
N VAL A 87 -10.13 0.94 2.68
CA VAL A 87 -9.74 0.20 3.89
C VAL A 87 -8.69 0.99 4.69
N SER A 88 -7.75 1.63 4.02
CA SER A 88 -6.69 2.41 4.67
C SER A 88 -7.25 3.57 5.49
N LEU A 89 -8.37 4.19 5.07
CA LEU A 89 -9.06 5.27 5.80
C LEU A 89 -9.57 4.86 7.19
N ARG A 90 -9.63 3.55 7.47
CA ARG A 90 -10.09 2.96 8.73
C ARG A 90 -9.03 2.07 9.40
N THR A 91 -7.82 2.08 8.88
CA THR A 91 -6.72 1.23 9.37
C THR A 91 -5.60 2.12 9.94
N CYS A 92 -5.18 1.88 11.16
CA CYS A 92 -4.07 2.61 11.77
C CYS A 92 -2.79 2.38 10.95
N ASP A 93 -2.19 3.45 10.45
CA ASP A 93 -0.94 3.42 9.67
C ASP A 93 0.32 3.11 10.50
N ILE A 94 0.24 3.02 11.85
CA ILE A 94 1.33 2.51 12.69
C ILE A 94 1.21 1.00 12.94
N CYS A 95 0.04 0.52 13.39
CA CYS A 95 -0.10 -0.84 13.91
C CYS A 95 -1.10 -1.73 13.17
N GLY A 96 -1.86 -1.20 12.21
CA GLY A 96 -2.82 -1.97 11.41
C GLY A 96 -4.16 -2.25 12.09
N GLN A 97 -4.35 -1.84 13.35
CA GLN A 97 -5.63 -1.96 14.04
C GLN A 97 -6.66 -0.93 13.55
N ASP A 98 -7.92 -1.09 13.94
CA ASP A 98 -8.99 -0.13 13.63
C ASP A 98 -8.60 1.30 14.03
N GLY A 99 -8.64 2.20 13.05
CA GLY A 99 -8.23 3.58 13.19
C GLY A 99 -9.29 4.53 12.65
N ARG A 100 -9.13 5.80 12.99
CA ARG A 100 -9.94 6.89 12.43
C ARG A 100 -9.05 8.03 11.98
N ILE A 101 -9.55 8.81 11.02
CA ILE A 101 -8.86 10.00 10.53
C ILE A 101 -8.63 10.96 11.71
N ARG A 102 -7.36 11.33 11.92
CA ARG A 102 -6.92 12.35 12.86
C ARG A 102 -6.53 13.61 12.09
N ARG A 103 -7.04 14.75 12.54
CA ARG A 103 -6.76 16.07 11.98
C ARG A 103 -6.19 16.95 13.08
N GLY A 104 -4.91 17.31 12.95
CA GLY A 104 -4.19 18.13 13.93
C GLY A 104 -2.84 18.63 13.44
N GLY A 105 -2.65 18.67 12.11
CA GLY A 105 -1.36 18.86 11.45
C GLY A 105 -1.33 18.03 10.18
N TRP A 106 -0.53 16.96 10.19
CA TRP A 106 -0.57 15.95 9.13
C TRP A 106 -1.82 15.08 9.26
N VAL A 107 -2.54 14.88 8.16
CA VAL A 107 -3.72 14.00 8.14
C VAL A 107 -3.23 12.55 8.16
N SER A 108 -3.66 11.77 9.14
CA SER A 108 -3.30 10.34 9.26
C SER A 108 -4.46 9.55 9.83
N VAL A 109 -4.42 8.22 9.72
CA VAL A 109 -5.42 7.32 10.32
C VAL A 109 -4.77 6.61 11.49
N ARG A 110 -5.29 6.84 12.71
CA ARG A 110 -4.70 6.32 13.95
C ARG A 110 -5.75 5.68 14.83
N CYS A 111 -5.40 4.58 15.48
CA CYS A 111 -6.17 4.07 16.62
C CYS A 111 -6.00 4.98 17.85
N ASP A 112 -6.70 4.70 18.94
CA ASP A 112 -6.60 5.53 20.16
C ASP A 112 -5.21 5.46 20.82
N ASN A 113 -4.54 4.31 20.73
CA ASN A 113 -3.18 4.14 21.25
C ASN A 113 -2.12 4.95 20.48
N HIS A 114 -2.45 5.44 19.28
CA HIS A 114 -1.55 6.21 18.42
C HIS A 114 -2.14 7.60 18.08
N GLU A 115 -3.01 8.14 18.94
CA GLU A 115 -3.74 9.39 18.69
C GLU A 115 -2.82 10.62 18.56
N GLU A 116 -1.69 10.64 19.25
CA GLU A 116 -0.76 11.78 19.22
C GLU A 116 0.09 11.76 17.95
N VAL A 117 -0.16 12.74 17.08
CA VAL A 117 0.75 13.12 16.00
C VAL A 117 1.70 14.19 16.54
N SER A 118 2.55 13.85 17.52
CA SER A 118 3.61 14.77 17.95
C SER A 118 4.59 14.94 16.79
N ARG A 119 4.66 16.15 16.23
CA ARG A 119 5.76 16.59 15.37
C ARG A 119 7.03 16.76 16.17
#